data_AF-A0A963Q319-F1
#
_entry.id   AF-A0A963Q319-F1
#
_cell.length_a   1.000
_cell.length_b   1.000
_cell.length_c   1.000
_cell.angle_alpha   90.00
_cell.angle_beta   90.00
_cell.angle_gamma   90.00
#
_symmetry.space_group_name_H-M   'P 1'
#
loop_
_entity.id
_entity.type
_entity.pdbx_description
1 polymer ?
#
loop_
_entity_poly.entity_id
_entity_poly.type
_entity_poly.pdbx_seq_one_letter_code
_entity_poly.pdbx_strand_id
1 'polypeptide(L)' 'DAEVAAAMRALYADTHNLAEGAGAAALAAALQERATLRGRCVGLALTGANVDAGVFAEILLNQ' A
#
# COMPACT_ATOMS: atom_id res chain seq x y z
N ASP A 1 6.99 -8.21 -3.00
CA ASP A 1 7.72 -7.02 -2.51
C ASP A 1 7.44 -5.79 -3.36
N ALA A 2 7.59 -5.86 -4.68
CA ALA A 2 7.26 -4.75 -5.59
C ALA A 2 5.79 -4.31 -5.47
N GLU A 3 4.86 -5.25 -5.29
CA GLU A 3 3.43 -4.98 -5.14
C GLU A 3 3.12 -4.27 -3.82
N VAL A 4 3.84 -4.65 -2.75
CA VAL A 4 3.73 -4.01 -1.44
C VAL A 4 4.29 -2.59 -1.50
N ALA A 5 5.46 -2.40 -2.13
CA ALA A 5 6.04 -1.07 -2.34
C ALA A 5 5.11 -0.16 -3.18
N ALA A 6 4.49 -0.71 -4.24
CA ALA A 6 3.50 0.01 -5.03
C ALA A 6 2.26 0.38 -4.22
N ALA A 7 1.78 -0.51 -3.34
CA ALA A 7 0.68 -0.22 -2.43
C ALA A 7 1.04 0.85 -1.39
N MET A 8 2.26 0.82 -0.83
CA MET A 8 2.75 1.87 0.06
C MET A 8 2.78 3.23 -0.63
N ARG A 9 3.24 3.29 -1.89
CA ARG A 9 3.20 4.51 -2.71
C ARG A 9 1.78 5.00 -2.95
N ALA A 10 0.85 4.11 -3.30
CA ALA A 10 -0.54 4.46 -3.56
C ALA A 10 -1.22 5.03 -2.30
N LEU A 11 -1.02 4.40 -1.14
CA LEU A 11 -1.55 4.92 0.14
C LEU A 11 -1.06 6.34 0.42
N TYR A 12 0.22 6.61 0.17
CA TYR A 12 0.78 7.94 0.38
C TYR A 12 0.29 8.95 -0.66
N ALA A 13 0.42 8.65 -1.95
CA ALA A 13 0.08 9.59 -3.01
C ALA A 13 -1.43 9.91 -3.05
N ASP A 14 -2.27 8.90 -2.84
CA ASP A 14 -3.72 9.05 -3.04
C ASP A 14 -4.43 9.48 -1.74
N THR A 15 -3.90 9.10 -0.57
CA THR A 15 -4.58 9.32 0.72
C THR A 15 -3.74 10.06 1.76
N HIS A 16 -2.47 10.36 1.46
CA HIS A 16 -1.53 11.00 2.39
C HIS A 16 -1.29 10.20 3.68
N ASN A 17 -1.53 8.89 3.65
CA ASN A 17 -1.25 8.00 4.77
C ASN A 17 0.06 7.24 4.53
N LEU A 18 0.89 7.21 5.57
CA LEU A 18 2.08 6.36 5.63
C LEU A 18 1.66 4.91 5.91
N ALA A 19 2.40 3.97 5.37
CA ALA A 19 2.23 2.55 5.63
C ALA A 19 3.59 1.89 5.75
N GLU A 20 3.72 0.95 6.69
CA GLU A 20 4.81 -0.03 6.66
C GLU A 20 4.44 -1.18 5.71
N GLY A 21 5.40 -2.07 5.41
CA GLY A 21 5.15 -3.19 4.48
C GLY A 21 3.94 -4.05 4.87
N ALA A 22 3.81 -4.39 6.15
CA ALA A 22 2.66 -5.14 6.66
C ALA A 22 1.35 -4.33 6.56
N GLY A 23 1.39 -3.02 6.82
CA GLY A 23 0.24 -2.12 6.72
C GLY A 23 -0.29 -1.94 5.29
N ALA A 24 0.58 -2.07 4.29
CA ALA A 24 0.20 -1.98 2.87
C ALA A 24 -0.18 -3.34 2.24
N ALA A 25 0.07 -4.45 2.91
CA ALA A 25 -0.13 -5.80 2.36
C ALA A 25 -1.59 -6.06 1.93
N ALA A 26 -2.56 -5.57 2.70
CA ALA A 26 -3.98 -5.72 2.38
C ALA A 26 -4.36 -4.99 1.08
N LEU A 27 -3.81 -3.80 0.85
CA LEU A 27 -4.02 -3.06 -0.41
C LEU A 27 -3.31 -3.76 -1.58
N ALA A 28 -2.09 -4.24 -1.38
CA ALA A 28 -1.37 -4.98 -2.42
C ALA A 28 -2.16 -6.20 -2.90
N ALA A 29 -2.74 -6.98 -1.98
CA ALA A 29 -3.60 -8.11 -2.31
C ALA A 29 -4.89 -7.68 -3.02
N ALA A 30 -5.57 -6.65 -2.52
CA ALA A 30 -6.80 -6.16 -3.13
C ALA A 30 -6.61 -5.64 -4.57
N LEU A 31 -5.45 -5.04 -4.86
CA LEU A 31 -5.10 -4.59 -6.21
C LEU A 31 -4.85 -5.76 -7.16
N GLN A 32 -4.24 -6.85 -6.69
CA GLN A 32 -4.07 -8.08 -7.49
C GLN A 32 -5.43 -8.75 -7.77
N GLU A 33 -6.34 -8.71 -6.80
CA GLU A 33 -7.70 -9.26 -6.92
C GLU A 33 -8.71 -8.28 -7.52
N ARG A 34 -8.27 -7.15 -8.11
CA ARG A 34 -9.17 -6.10 -8.61
C ARG A 34 -10.28 -6.62 -9.52
N ALA A 35 -10.00 -7.62 -10.34
CA ALA A 35 -11.00 -8.21 -11.24
C ALA A 35 -12.12 -8.94 -10.49
N THR A 36 -11.80 -9.68 -9.42
CA THR A 36 -12.78 -10.42 -8.61
C THR A 36 -13.55 -9.49 -7.67
N LEU A 37 -12.95 -8.37 -7.28
CA LEU A 37 -13.55 -7.35 -6.41
C LEU A 37 -14.41 -6.32 -7.16
N ARG A 38 -14.48 -6.39 -8.49
CA ARG A 38 -15.21 -5.41 -9.32
C ARG A 38 -16.68 -5.28 -8.89
N GLY A 39 -17.12 -4.04 -8.64
CA GLY A 39 -18.49 -3.73 -8.24
C GLY A 39 -18.79 -3.94 -6.76
N ARG A 40 -17.78 -4.30 -5.95
CA ARG A 40 -17.92 -4.44 -4.49
C ARG A 40 -17.35 -3.21 -3.77
N CYS A 41 -17.92 -2.89 -2.62
CA CYS A 41 -17.29 -1.98 -1.66
C CYS A 41 -16.33 -2.81 -0.79
N VAL A 42 -15.04 -2.48 -0.82
CA VAL A 42 -13.98 -3.23 -0.12
C VAL A 42 -13.35 -2.32 0.92
N GLY A 43 -13.41 -2.73 2.19
CA GLY A 43 -12.70 -2.07 3.29
C GLY A 43 -11.40 -2.80 3.60
N LEU A 44 -10.32 -2.05 3.80
CA LEU A 44 -9.00 -2.57 4.14
C LEU A 44 -8.50 -1.87 5.40
N ALA A 45 -7.91 -2.63 6.32
CA ALA A 45 -7.30 -2.06 7.52
C ALA A 45 -5.86 -1.61 7.20
N LEU A 46 -5.57 -0.33 7.45
CA LEU A 46 -4.20 0.16 7.52
C LEU A 46 -3.68 -0.09 8.94
N THR A 47 -2.99 -1.21 9.14
CA THR A 47 -2.67 -1.70 10.50
C THR A 47 -1.44 -1.05 11.14
N GLY A 48 -0.56 -0.43 10.34
CA GLY A 48 0.70 0.13 10.83
C GLY A 48 1.40 1.03 9.83
N ALA A 49 2.24 1.92 10.36
CA ALA A 49 3.00 2.93 9.61
C ALA A 49 4.41 3.14 10.20
N ASN A 50 4.96 2.14 10.90
CA ASN A 50 6.27 2.22 11.54
C ASN A 50 7.35 1.87 10.52
N VAL A 51 7.61 2.81 9.60
CA VAL A 51 8.65 2.69 8.58
C VAL A 51 9.70 3.77 8.76
N ASP A 52 10.97 3.39 8.64
CA ASP A 52 12.08 4.35 8.67
C ASP A 52 12.00 5.31 7.48
N ALA A 53 12.28 6.59 7.73
CA ALA A 53 12.18 7.64 6.71
C ALA A 53 13.06 7.35 5.48
N GLY A 54 14.25 6.79 5.67
CA GLY A 54 15.14 6.42 4.56
C GLY A 54 14.56 5.31 3.67
N VAL A 55 14.05 4.25 4.30
CA VAL A 55 13.38 3.15 3.60
C VAL A 55 12.15 3.64 2.86
N PHE A 56 11.34 4.49 3.50
CA PHE A 56 10.15 5.04 2.87
C PHE A 56 10.52 5.93 1.67
N ALA A 57 11.56 6.75 1.79
CA ALA A 57 12.04 7.57 0.67
C ALA A 57 12.49 6.70 -0.52
N GLU A 58 13.21 5.60 -0.29
CA GLU A 58 13.56 4.65 -1.35
C GLU A 58 12.33 4.08 -2.05
N ILE A 59 11.30 3.72 -1.27
CA ILE A 59 10.04 3.20 -1.82
C ILE A 59 9.31 4.23 -2.68
N LEU A 60 9.34 5.51 -2.28
CA LEU A 60 8.73 6.59 -3.06
C LEU A 60 9.51 6.90 -4.35
N LEU A 61 10.84 6.78 -4.32
CA LEU A 61 11.70 7.13 -5.45
C LEU A 61 11.85 6.01 -6.48
N ASN A 62 11.71 4.74 -6.07
CA ASN A 62 11.88 3.59 -6.94
C ASN A 62 10.53 3.11 -7.49
N GLN A 63 10.37 3.07 -8.82
CA GLN A 63 9.15 2.55 -9.47
C GLN A 63 9.19 1.04 -9.63
#